data_AF-A0A8H3H499-F1
#
_entry.id   AF-A0A8H3H499-F1
#
_cell.length_a   1.000
_cell.length_b   1.000
_cell.length_c   1.000
_cell.angle_alpha   90.00
_cell.angle_beta   90.00
_cell.angle_gamma   90.00
#
_symmetry.space_group_name_H-M   'P 1'
#
loop_
_entity.id
_entity.type
_entity.pdbx_description
1 polymer ?
#
loop_
_entity_poly.entity_id
_entity_poly.type
_entity_poly.pdbx_seq_one_letter_code
_entity_poly.pdbx_strand_id
1 'polypeptide(L)'
;MATPAQHQSMQMAGNTQFPPVHMMTREGLQTLIMRSNTLKQAGFTPQNNTELASITQYLGLFKRYQMARNAQAQQAQAQLAAPTPKSAIEIPATNGHTAPSPPPSPPTPITFTPSQLHTLRSQISAWKYLQRGIAIPLDIQQAIQPQPSADESDQLTAPPGQLLENDTSSLIYPYNAYTHPTTRLATAKNLRAIVPSMTPLGLDPLALKAARERFVEARIAQRIRELSALPSTIGEPEPEVDEVQEPEDDKEGALVVHPSASAHGKLRALIELKGLQLRARQQALRRSVVAHLHETTVMTADRSTCRRFRRSALRDVRQTEALERQQRKERERRAKQKHLDYLGMIVAHGREIVATNQNARTRMGKLGRAVLQFHVAAEKEEQKRIERISKERLKALKADDEGK
;
A
#
# COMPACT_ATOMS: atom_id res chain seq x y z
N MET A 1 -75.16 31.46 -7.58
CA MET A 1 -73.94 31.15 -6.80
C MET A 1 -73.13 30.16 -7.60
N ALA A 2 -72.13 30.63 -8.34
CA ALA A 2 -71.20 29.79 -9.09
C ALA A 2 -69.79 30.07 -8.55
N THR A 3 -69.13 29.02 -8.09
CA THR A 3 -67.81 29.02 -7.46
C THR A 3 -66.72 29.51 -8.42
N PRO A 4 -65.76 30.33 -7.96
CA PRO A 4 -64.62 30.73 -8.79
C PRO A 4 -63.66 29.55 -8.98
N ALA A 5 -63.32 29.27 -10.23
CA ALA A 5 -62.32 28.28 -10.59
C ALA A 5 -60.96 28.66 -10.00
N GLN A 6 -60.35 27.70 -9.32
CA GLN A 6 -59.05 27.82 -8.66
C GLN A 6 -57.99 28.29 -9.66
N HIS A 7 -57.48 29.50 -9.43
CA HIS A 7 -56.21 29.95 -10.00
C HIS A 7 -55.09 29.10 -9.39
N GLN A 8 -54.63 28.08 -10.10
CA GLN A 8 -53.40 27.39 -9.76
C GLN A 8 -52.22 28.24 -10.24
N SER A 9 -51.84 29.23 -9.43
CA SER A 9 -50.53 29.87 -9.57
C SER A 9 -49.46 28.83 -9.26
N MET A 10 -48.74 28.36 -10.27
CA MET A 10 -47.49 27.63 -10.04
C MET A 10 -46.56 28.53 -9.21
N GLN A 11 -46.27 28.11 -7.98
CA GLN A 11 -45.18 28.67 -7.20
C GLN A 11 -43.87 28.37 -7.94
N MET A 12 -43.39 29.36 -8.69
CA MET A 12 -42.01 29.38 -9.13
C MET A 12 -41.20 29.95 -7.97
N ALA A 13 -40.36 29.10 -7.37
CA ALA A 13 -39.44 29.47 -6.31
C ALA A 13 -38.67 30.75 -6.68
N GLY A 14 -38.49 31.64 -5.70
CA GLY A 14 -38.04 33.01 -5.90
C GLY A 14 -36.76 33.17 -6.70
N ASN A 15 -36.89 33.55 -7.97
CA ASN A 15 -36.13 34.59 -8.66
C ASN A 15 -36.74 34.71 -10.07
N THR A 16 -37.19 35.90 -10.47
CA THR A 16 -37.86 36.16 -11.77
C THR A 16 -36.92 36.16 -12.98
N GLN A 17 -35.86 35.34 -12.96
CA GLN A 17 -34.90 35.23 -14.05
C GLN A 17 -35.09 33.91 -14.78
N PHE A 18 -35.56 33.98 -16.03
CA PHE A 18 -35.42 32.87 -16.96
C PHE A 18 -33.95 32.44 -17.04
N PRO A 19 -33.66 31.15 -17.22
CA PRO A 19 -32.29 30.67 -17.35
C PRO A 19 -31.59 31.39 -18.52
N PRO A 20 -30.25 31.56 -18.47
CA PRO A 20 -29.50 32.13 -19.58
C PRO A 20 -29.83 31.43 -20.90
N VAL A 21 -29.91 32.20 -21.98
CA VAL A 21 -30.41 31.78 -23.31
C VAL A 21 -29.74 30.50 -23.84
N HIS A 22 -28.47 30.27 -23.50
CA HIS A 22 -27.67 29.12 -23.93
C HIS A 22 -27.95 27.81 -23.14
N MET A 23 -28.63 27.90 -21.99
CA MET A 23 -28.99 26.78 -21.12
C MET A 23 -30.46 26.36 -21.25
N MET A 24 -31.23 27.03 -22.11
CA MET A 24 -32.66 26.74 -22.27
C MET A 24 -32.88 25.42 -23.01
N THR A 25 -33.67 24.52 -22.42
CA THR A 25 -34.04 23.24 -23.04
C THR A 25 -35.12 23.43 -24.11
N ARG A 26 -35.19 22.49 -25.07
CA ARG A 26 -36.22 22.50 -26.12
C ARG A 26 -37.64 22.48 -25.52
N GLU A 27 -37.85 21.68 -24.49
CA GLU A 27 -39.12 21.55 -23.78
C GLU A 27 -39.46 22.82 -22.99
N GLY A 28 -38.46 23.42 -22.32
CA GLY A 28 -38.63 24.71 -21.65
C GLY A 28 -39.07 25.81 -22.61
N LEU A 29 -38.48 25.86 -23.80
CA LEU A 29 -38.88 26.82 -24.83
C LEU A 29 -40.29 26.52 -25.39
N GLN A 30 -40.64 25.25 -25.59
CA GLN A 30 -41.98 24.87 -26.03
C GLN A 30 -43.06 25.23 -25.00
N THR A 31 -42.82 24.99 -23.72
CA THR A 31 -43.75 25.36 -22.64
C THR A 31 -43.91 26.87 -22.53
N LEU A 32 -42.83 27.64 -22.70
CA LEU A 32 -42.85 29.10 -22.79
C LEU A 32 -43.69 29.62 -23.96
N ILE A 33 -43.54 29.02 -25.14
CA ILE A 33 -44.36 29.36 -26.32
C ILE A 33 -45.82 29.02 -26.06
N MET A 34 -46.11 27.83 -25.52
CA MET A 34 -47.47 27.39 -25.21
C MET A 34 -48.13 28.31 -24.17
N ARG A 35 -47.41 28.70 -23.12
CA ARG A 35 -47.88 29.68 -22.13
C ARG A 35 -48.08 31.07 -22.73
N SER A 36 -47.19 31.51 -23.64
CA SER A 36 -47.38 32.77 -24.36
C SER A 36 -48.64 32.77 -25.24
N ASN A 37 -48.94 31.63 -25.87
CA ASN A 37 -50.11 31.48 -26.75
C ASN A 37 -51.41 31.43 -25.95
N THR A 38 -51.44 30.72 -24.82
CA THR A 38 -52.61 30.68 -23.92
C THR A 38 -52.91 32.05 -23.32
N LEU A 39 -51.89 32.80 -22.90
CA LEU A 39 -52.06 34.17 -22.40
C LEU A 39 -52.58 35.13 -23.49
N LYS A 40 -52.12 34.97 -24.74
CA LYS A 40 -52.64 35.74 -25.88
C LYS A 40 -54.08 35.35 -26.23
N GLN A 41 -54.43 34.07 -26.16
CA GLN A 41 -55.80 33.57 -26.39
C GLN A 41 -56.78 34.07 -25.33
N ALA A 42 -56.33 34.24 -24.08
CA ALA A 42 -57.10 34.87 -23.02
C ALA A 42 -57.24 36.41 -23.16
N GLY A 43 -56.72 36.99 -24.25
CA GLY A 43 -56.86 38.42 -24.55
C GLY A 43 -55.86 39.32 -23.81
N PHE A 44 -54.86 38.78 -23.12
CA PHE A 44 -53.83 39.59 -22.46
C PHE A 44 -52.85 40.15 -23.49
N THR A 45 -52.66 41.46 -23.47
CA THR A 45 -51.62 42.15 -24.22
C THR A 45 -50.34 42.27 -23.38
N PRO A 46 -49.16 42.42 -23.98
CA PRO A 46 -47.89 42.56 -23.25
C PRO A 46 -47.82 43.81 -22.35
N GLN A 47 -48.79 44.72 -22.45
CA GLN A 47 -48.92 45.88 -21.59
C GLN A 47 -49.82 45.61 -20.36
N ASN A 48 -50.74 44.65 -20.49
CA ASN A 48 -51.70 44.31 -19.44
C ASN A 48 -51.15 43.25 -18.46
N ASN A 49 -50.28 42.35 -18.95
CA ASN A 49 -49.71 41.27 -18.14
C ASN A 49 -48.18 41.25 -18.19
N THR A 50 -47.55 41.37 -17.02
CA THR A 50 -46.10 41.35 -16.81
C THR A 50 -45.46 40.00 -17.14
N GLU A 51 -46.20 38.89 -16.99
CA GLU A 51 -45.73 37.55 -17.39
C GLU A 51 -45.54 37.47 -18.90
N LEU A 52 -46.52 37.93 -19.69
CA LEU A 52 -46.41 37.89 -21.14
C LEU A 52 -45.28 38.81 -21.64
N ALA A 53 -45.08 39.96 -20.99
CA ALA A 53 -44.00 40.89 -21.31
C ALA A 53 -42.62 40.23 -21.12
N SER A 54 -42.40 39.59 -19.97
CA SER A 54 -41.14 38.91 -19.66
C SER A 54 -40.87 37.71 -20.59
N ILE A 55 -41.89 36.90 -20.90
CA ILE A 55 -41.79 35.79 -21.86
C ILE A 55 -41.44 36.31 -23.26
N THR A 56 -42.11 37.38 -23.70
CA THR A 56 -41.88 37.97 -25.02
C THR A 56 -40.47 38.56 -25.13
N GLN A 57 -40.01 39.27 -24.09
CA GLN A 57 -38.64 39.79 -24.02
C GLN A 57 -37.61 38.66 -24.09
N TYR A 58 -37.85 37.58 -23.35
CA TYR A 58 -36.97 36.41 -23.34
C TYR A 58 -36.91 35.70 -24.71
N LEU A 59 -38.04 35.51 -25.38
CA LEU A 59 -38.09 34.96 -26.74
C LEU A 59 -37.36 35.87 -27.76
N GLY A 60 -37.45 37.19 -27.59
CA GLY A 60 -36.69 38.16 -28.39
C GLY A 60 -35.17 38.02 -28.20
N LEU A 61 -34.71 37.88 -26.95
CA LEU A 61 -33.31 37.60 -26.62
C LEU A 61 -32.86 36.26 -27.23
N PHE A 62 -33.70 35.23 -27.17
CA PHE A 62 -33.44 33.92 -27.78
C PHE A 62 -33.29 33.99 -29.30
N LYS A 63 -34.17 34.72 -29.97
CA LYS A 63 -34.09 34.93 -31.42
C LYS A 63 -32.79 35.65 -31.81
N ARG A 64 -32.39 36.68 -31.05
CA ARG A 64 -31.14 37.41 -31.30
C ARG A 64 -29.91 36.53 -31.10
N TYR A 65 -29.92 35.67 -30.09
CA TYR A 65 -28.85 34.70 -29.83
C TYR A 65 -28.70 33.67 -30.97
N GLN A 66 -29.82 33.12 -31.46
CA GLN A 66 -29.84 32.23 -32.62
C GLN A 66 -29.26 32.90 -33.88
N MET A 67 -29.67 34.15 -34.17
CA MET A 67 -29.12 34.89 -35.31
C MET A 67 -27.61 35.12 -35.21
N ALA A 68 -27.12 35.51 -34.03
CA ALA A 68 -25.68 35.70 -33.80
C ALA A 68 -24.88 34.40 -33.97
N ARG A 69 -25.42 33.27 -33.49
CA ARG A 69 -24.82 31.94 -33.67
C ARG A 69 -24.76 31.53 -35.15
N ASN A 70 -25.82 31.77 -35.91
CA ASN A 70 -25.86 31.45 -37.33
C ASN A 70 -24.90 32.34 -38.15
N ALA A 71 -24.78 33.62 -37.80
CA ALA A 71 -23.82 34.53 -38.43
C ALA A 71 -22.36 34.10 -38.15
N GLN A 72 -22.05 33.66 -36.93
CA GLN A 72 -20.74 33.09 -36.61
C GLN A 72 -20.46 31.78 -37.36
N ALA A 73 -21.46 30.90 -37.50
CA ALA A 73 -21.31 29.66 -38.26
C ALA A 73 -20.99 29.93 -39.75
N GLN A 74 -21.63 30.93 -40.35
CA GLN A 74 -21.35 31.34 -41.73
C GLN A 74 -19.97 31.97 -41.89
N GLN A 75 -19.50 32.78 -40.92
CA GLN A 75 -18.14 33.33 -40.94
C GLN A 75 -17.06 32.24 -40.79
N ALA A 76 -17.29 31.23 -39.94
CA ALA A 76 -16.38 30.10 -39.78
C ALA A 76 -16.28 29.26 -41.07
N GLN A 77 -17.40 29.07 -41.77
CA GLN A 77 -17.44 28.33 -43.03
C GLN A 77 -16.77 29.09 -44.19
N ALA A 78 -16.78 30.43 -44.15
CA ALA A 78 -16.06 31.27 -45.11
C ALA A 78 -14.54 31.28 -44.90
N GLN A 79 -14.05 31.12 -43.66
CA GLN A 79 -12.62 31.05 -43.36
C GLN A 79 -11.95 29.73 -43.78
N LEU A 80 -12.72 28.63 -43.87
CA LEU A 80 -12.25 27.34 -44.40
C LEU A 80 -12.17 27.28 -45.94
N ALA A 81 -12.65 28.31 -46.65
CA ALA A 81 -12.67 28.38 -48.10
C ALA A 81 -11.61 29.33 -48.71
N ALA A 82 -10.73 29.92 -47.90
CA ALA A 82 -9.65 30.77 -48.39
C ALA A 82 -8.44 29.92 -48.85
N PRO A 83 -7.92 30.10 -50.09
CA PRO A 83 -6.75 29.39 -50.56
C PRO A 83 -5.49 29.94 -49.89
N THR A 84 -4.68 29.06 -49.28
CA THR A 84 -3.35 29.38 -48.77
C THR A 84 -2.39 29.74 -49.92
N PRO A 85 -1.53 30.78 -49.78
CA PRO A 85 -0.54 31.12 -50.81
C PRO A 85 0.56 30.06 -50.85
N LYS A 86 0.85 29.52 -52.05
CA LYS A 86 1.98 28.60 -52.29
C LYS A 86 3.30 29.39 -52.24
N SER A 87 4.22 28.96 -51.36
CA SER A 87 5.61 29.41 -51.34
C SER A 87 6.33 28.94 -52.61
N ALA A 88 6.88 29.89 -53.37
CA ALA A 88 7.72 29.63 -54.52
C ALA A 88 9.10 29.14 -54.06
N ILE A 89 9.51 27.96 -54.53
CA ILE A 89 10.92 27.52 -54.57
C ILE A 89 11.18 27.10 -56.01
N GLU A 90 11.97 27.89 -56.71
CA GLU A 90 12.48 27.64 -58.07
C GLU A 90 13.63 26.64 -58.04
N ILE A 91 13.62 25.67 -58.96
CA ILE A 91 14.80 24.89 -59.37
C ILE A 91 14.76 24.82 -60.91
N PRO A 92 15.84 25.18 -61.63
CA PRO A 92 15.82 25.28 -63.09
C PRO A 92 16.21 23.98 -63.78
N ALA A 93 15.43 23.53 -64.77
CA ALA A 93 15.87 22.54 -65.76
C ALA A 93 15.13 22.67 -67.12
N THR A 94 15.84 23.23 -68.10
CA THR A 94 15.95 22.86 -69.54
C THR A 94 14.85 22.01 -70.22
N ASN A 95 14.18 22.63 -71.20
CA ASN A 95 13.65 22.19 -72.51
C ASN A 95 12.87 20.86 -72.71
N GLY A 96 11.63 20.99 -73.24
CA GLY A 96 11.06 20.04 -74.23
C GLY A 96 9.54 19.76 -74.21
N HIS A 97 8.75 20.62 -74.88
CA HIS A 97 7.49 20.40 -75.64
C HIS A 97 6.18 19.75 -75.09
N THR A 98 5.07 20.39 -75.53
CA THR A 98 3.64 20.04 -75.76
C THR A 98 2.55 20.16 -74.65
N ALA A 99 1.40 20.70 -75.09
CA ALA A 99 0.19 21.19 -74.39
C ALA A 99 -0.88 20.09 -74.10
N PRO A 100 -2.18 20.41 -73.82
CA PRO A 100 -2.83 21.20 -72.76
C PRO A 100 -3.71 20.34 -71.80
N SER A 101 -4.22 20.97 -70.74
CA SER A 101 -5.04 20.47 -69.61
C SER A 101 -6.26 19.57 -69.89
N PRO A 102 -6.70 18.79 -68.87
CA PRO A 102 -8.11 18.75 -68.43
C PRO A 102 -8.28 19.11 -66.93
N PRO A 103 -9.51 19.40 -66.46
CA PRO A 103 -9.77 20.18 -65.23
C PRO A 103 -9.64 19.37 -63.93
N PRO A 104 -9.34 20.00 -62.77
CA PRO A 104 -9.32 19.32 -61.48
C PRO A 104 -10.75 19.07 -60.97
N SER A 105 -11.05 17.82 -60.66
CA SER A 105 -12.19 17.39 -59.85
C SER A 105 -12.06 17.82 -58.37
N PRO A 106 -13.17 17.94 -57.61
CA PRO A 106 -13.16 18.38 -56.22
C PRO A 106 -12.95 17.20 -55.22
N PRO A 107 -12.87 17.49 -53.91
CA PRO A 107 -11.68 17.44 -53.08
C PRO A 107 -11.25 16.01 -52.66
N THR A 108 -9.96 15.84 -52.35
CA THR A 108 -9.39 14.63 -51.78
C THR A 108 -9.99 14.30 -50.39
N PRO A 109 -10.16 13.01 -50.05
CA PRO A 109 -10.61 12.59 -48.72
C PRO A 109 -9.57 12.98 -47.67
N ILE A 110 -10.05 13.42 -46.50
CA ILE A 110 -9.25 13.83 -45.36
C ILE A 110 -8.48 12.61 -44.85
N THR A 111 -7.22 12.46 -45.24
CA THR A 111 -6.34 11.40 -44.72
C THR A 111 -5.72 11.87 -43.42
N PHE A 112 -6.25 11.40 -42.29
CA PHE A 112 -5.69 11.68 -40.96
C PHE A 112 -4.38 10.92 -40.74
N THR A 113 -3.42 11.54 -40.04
CA THR A 113 -2.25 10.80 -39.53
C THR A 113 -2.68 9.83 -38.40
N PRO A 114 -1.96 8.72 -38.18
CA PRO A 114 -2.32 7.76 -37.13
C PRO A 114 -2.32 8.37 -35.72
N SER A 115 -1.45 9.36 -35.47
CA SER A 115 -1.44 10.13 -34.21
C SER A 115 -2.68 11.02 -34.06
N GLN A 116 -3.09 11.72 -35.13
CA GLN A 116 -4.33 12.51 -35.14
C GLN A 116 -5.57 11.64 -34.91
N LEU A 117 -5.63 10.44 -35.50
CA LEU A 117 -6.72 9.49 -35.25
C LEU A 117 -6.75 9.01 -33.79
N HIS A 118 -5.57 8.79 -33.19
CA HIS A 118 -5.49 8.42 -31.78
C HIS A 118 -5.98 9.53 -30.87
N THR A 119 -5.51 10.77 -31.07
CA THR A 119 -5.99 11.95 -30.34
C THR A 119 -7.49 12.14 -30.52
N LEU A 120 -8.02 11.99 -31.74
CA LEU A 120 -9.46 12.10 -32.02
C LEU A 120 -10.27 11.02 -31.30
N ARG A 121 -9.81 9.76 -31.31
CA ARG A 121 -10.45 8.66 -30.56
C ARG A 121 -10.46 8.95 -29.05
N SER A 122 -9.37 9.51 -28.53
CA SER A 122 -9.24 9.93 -27.12
C SER A 122 -10.14 11.12 -26.79
N GLN A 123 -10.30 12.08 -27.69
CA GLN A 123 -11.25 13.19 -27.54
C GLN A 123 -12.70 12.69 -27.54
N ILE A 124 -13.06 11.77 -28.45
CA ILE A 124 -14.39 11.17 -28.52
C ILE A 124 -14.69 10.38 -27.24
N SER A 125 -13.73 9.60 -26.74
CA SER A 125 -13.92 8.85 -25.49
C SER A 125 -14.04 9.77 -24.28
N ALA A 126 -13.23 10.83 -24.19
CA ALA A 126 -13.34 11.85 -23.14
C ALA A 126 -14.70 12.54 -23.15
N TRP A 127 -15.19 12.93 -24.33
CA TRP A 127 -16.53 13.50 -24.47
C TRP A 127 -17.63 12.54 -24.02
N LYS A 128 -17.49 11.25 -24.33
CA LYS A 128 -18.39 10.19 -23.84
C LYS A 128 -18.39 10.03 -22.31
N TYR A 129 -17.27 10.31 -21.63
CA TYR A 129 -17.20 10.32 -20.16
C TYR A 129 -17.86 11.58 -19.60
N LEU A 130 -17.58 12.75 -20.19
CA LEU A 130 -18.19 14.03 -19.79
C LEU A 130 -19.70 14.02 -19.96
N GLN A 131 -20.22 13.48 -21.07
CA GLN A 131 -21.66 13.31 -21.29
C GLN A 131 -22.34 12.48 -20.19
N ARG A 132 -21.63 11.51 -19.61
CA ARG A 132 -22.15 10.64 -18.54
C ARG A 132 -21.82 11.16 -17.14
N GLY A 133 -21.17 12.32 -17.01
CA GLY A 133 -20.74 12.88 -15.73
C GLY A 133 -19.65 12.07 -15.01
N ILE A 134 -18.90 11.23 -15.74
CA ILE A 134 -17.83 10.39 -15.20
C ILE A 134 -16.49 11.12 -15.38
N ALA A 135 -15.58 10.97 -14.41
CA ALA A 135 -14.24 11.55 -14.51
C ALA A 135 -13.45 10.94 -15.68
N ILE A 136 -12.74 11.77 -16.43
CA ILE A 136 -11.88 11.33 -17.53
C ILE A 136 -10.66 10.59 -16.93
N PRO A 137 -10.40 9.33 -17.33
CA PRO A 137 -9.18 8.62 -16.96
C PRO A 137 -7.90 9.37 -17.38
N LEU A 138 -6.85 9.27 -16.56
CA LEU A 138 -5.60 10.02 -16.76
C LEU A 138 -4.96 9.73 -18.14
N ASP A 139 -5.01 8.47 -18.59
CA ASP A 139 -4.47 8.05 -19.89
C ASP A 139 -5.11 8.82 -21.06
N ILE A 140 -6.43 9.02 -20.97
CA ILE A 140 -7.20 9.75 -21.99
C ILE A 140 -6.92 11.24 -21.87
N GLN A 141 -6.78 11.78 -20.66
CA GLN A 141 -6.41 13.18 -20.45
C GLN A 141 -5.05 13.53 -21.08
N GLN A 142 -4.07 12.64 -20.94
CA GLN A 142 -2.75 12.80 -21.57
C GLN A 142 -2.81 12.69 -23.10
N ALA A 143 -3.67 11.81 -23.63
CA ALA A 143 -3.82 11.63 -25.07
C ALA A 143 -4.61 12.76 -25.79
N ILE A 144 -5.39 13.56 -25.05
CA ILE A 144 -6.08 14.76 -25.58
C ILE A 144 -5.12 15.93 -25.73
N GLN A 145 -4.09 16.01 -24.88
CA GLN A 145 -3.10 17.07 -24.95
C GLN A 145 -2.39 16.97 -26.31
N PRO A 146 -2.41 18.01 -27.15
CA PRO A 146 -1.71 17.96 -28.43
C PRO A 146 -0.23 17.69 -28.14
N GLN A 147 0.28 16.58 -28.67
CA GLN A 147 1.72 16.36 -28.71
C GLN A 147 2.29 17.49 -29.55
N PRO A 148 3.21 18.32 -29.02
CA PRO A 148 3.88 19.30 -29.86
C PRO A 148 4.60 18.52 -30.96
N SER A 149 4.21 18.74 -32.21
CA SER A 149 5.08 18.44 -33.34
C SER A 149 6.41 19.11 -33.05
N ALA A 150 7.48 18.33 -32.99
CA ALA A 150 8.82 18.80 -32.68
C ALA A 150 9.30 19.94 -33.61
N ASP A 151 8.62 20.18 -34.73
CA ASP A 151 8.97 21.18 -35.74
C ASP A 151 8.25 22.54 -35.58
N GLU A 152 7.34 22.72 -34.62
CA GLU A 152 6.60 24.00 -34.40
C GLU A 152 6.85 24.65 -33.03
N SER A 153 7.88 24.22 -32.30
CA SER A 153 8.14 24.71 -30.93
C SER A 153 8.97 26.01 -30.86
N ASP A 154 9.37 26.60 -31.98
CA ASP A 154 10.26 27.79 -32.00
C ASP A 154 9.57 29.15 -32.27
N GLN A 155 8.25 29.23 -32.53
CA GLN A 155 7.65 30.51 -32.96
C GLN A 155 6.34 30.98 -32.30
N LEU A 156 5.84 30.33 -31.26
CA LEU A 156 4.68 30.85 -30.52
C LEU A 156 4.95 30.94 -29.02
N THR A 157 5.92 31.78 -28.66
CA THR A 157 5.98 32.37 -27.32
C THR A 157 4.74 33.25 -27.16
N ALA A 158 3.76 32.78 -26.39
CA ALA A 158 2.69 33.64 -25.88
C ALA A 158 3.33 34.89 -25.26
N PRO A 159 2.78 36.11 -25.48
CA PRO A 159 3.37 37.31 -24.92
C PRO A 159 3.54 37.10 -23.42
N PRO A 160 4.77 37.22 -22.88
CA PRO A 160 5.00 37.03 -21.46
C PRO A 160 4.06 38.00 -20.74
N GLY A 161 3.28 37.48 -19.78
CA GLY A 161 2.52 38.33 -18.89
C GLY A 161 3.48 39.41 -18.37
N GLN A 162 3.03 40.67 -18.39
CA GLN A 162 3.83 41.90 -18.18
C GLN A 162 4.61 41.99 -16.85
N LEU A 163 4.67 40.90 -16.08
CA LEU A 163 5.24 40.79 -14.74
C LEU A 163 6.25 39.64 -14.60
N LEU A 164 6.57 38.90 -15.67
CA LEU A 164 7.60 37.86 -15.62
C LEU A 164 8.82 38.35 -16.41
N GLU A 165 9.78 38.91 -15.69
CA GLU A 165 11.05 39.39 -16.23
C GLU A 165 12.02 38.20 -16.33
N ASN A 166 12.66 37.93 -17.46
CA ASN A 166 13.53 36.75 -17.59
C ASN A 166 14.91 36.92 -16.91
N ASP A 167 15.18 38.09 -16.32
CA ASP A 167 16.43 38.37 -15.63
C ASP A 167 16.42 37.69 -14.26
N THR A 168 17.32 36.73 -14.07
CA THR A 168 17.50 35.99 -12.81
C THR A 168 17.97 36.87 -11.66
N SER A 169 18.51 38.05 -11.96
CA SER A 169 18.91 39.06 -10.98
C SER A 169 17.79 40.03 -10.61
N SER A 170 16.66 40.00 -11.33
CA SER A 170 15.51 40.83 -11.01
C SER A 170 14.91 40.45 -9.65
N LEU A 171 14.32 41.46 -8.99
CA LEU A 171 13.48 41.27 -7.81
C LEU A 171 12.25 40.40 -8.11
N ILE A 172 11.91 40.23 -9.39
CA ILE A 172 10.60 39.77 -9.84
C ILE A 172 10.63 38.28 -10.22
N TYR A 173 11.77 37.68 -10.61
CA TYR A 173 11.74 36.35 -11.25
C TYR A 173 12.64 35.25 -10.67
N PRO A 174 12.16 33.98 -10.56
CA PRO A 174 10.77 33.54 -10.72
C PRO A 174 9.95 33.77 -9.45
N TYR A 175 10.61 33.87 -8.29
CA TYR A 175 9.99 34.17 -6.98
C TYR A 175 10.97 34.89 -6.05
N ASN A 176 11.92 35.66 -6.58
CA ASN A 176 12.96 36.33 -5.78
C ASN A 176 12.38 37.37 -4.80
N ALA A 177 11.21 37.93 -5.09
CA ALA A 177 10.46 38.79 -4.17
C ALA A 177 9.97 38.05 -2.92
N TYR A 178 9.83 36.72 -2.98
CA TYR A 178 9.38 35.91 -1.87
C TYR A 178 10.54 35.63 -0.90
N THR A 179 10.67 36.50 0.09
CA THR A 179 11.54 36.23 1.25
C THR A 179 10.81 35.32 2.23
N HIS A 180 11.32 34.12 2.47
CA HIS A 180 10.76 33.25 3.51
C HIS A 180 10.78 33.95 4.88
N PRO A 181 9.71 33.83 5.70
CA PRO A 181 9.63 34.48 7.01
C PRO A 181 10.74 34.01 7.95
N THR A 182 11.23 32.78 7.77
CA THR A 182 12.39 32.23 8.49
C THR A 182 13.67 33.01 8.25
N THR A 183 13.84 33.63 7.08
CA THR A 183 15.02 34.45 6.77
C THR A 183 15.07 35.71 7.63
N ARG A 184 13.91 36.30 7.96
CA ARG A 184 13.83 37.46 8.86
C ARG A 184 13.88 37.09 10.35
N LEU A 185 13.61 35.83 10.69
CA LEU A 185 13.53 35.32 12.06
C LEU A 185 14.78 34.50 12.47
N ALA A 186 15.73 34.29 11.56
CA ALA A 186 16.94 33.45 11.74
C ALA A 186 17.93 33.96 12.80
N THR A 187 17.76 35.18 13.32
CA THR A 187 18.60 35.76 14.38
C THR A 187 18.40 35.08 15.74
N ALA A 188 17.28 34.38 15.96
CA ALA A 188 17.00 33.66 17.20
C ALA A 188 17.32 32.17 17.07
N LYS A 189 18.59 31.79 17.27
CA LYS A 189 19.11 30.42 17.11
C LYS A 189 18.37 29.33 17.92
N ASN A 190 17.57 29.69 18.92
CA ASN A 190 16.90 28.74 19.83
C ASN A 190 15.38 28.87 19.92
N LEU A 191 14.74 29.76 19.13
CA LEU A 191 13.29 29.88 19.11
C LEU A 191 12.84 29.97 17.66
N ARG A 192 12.28 28.86 17.14
CA ARG A 192 11.57 28.86 15.86
C ARG A 192 10.22 29.56 16.05
N ALA A 193 10.26 30.88 16.27
CA ALA A 193 9.08 31.69 16.49
C ALA A 193 8.25 31.69 15.20
N ILE A 194 7.03 31.14 15.27
CA ILE A 194 6.06 31.21 14.18
C ILE A 194 5.24 32.47 14.43
N VAL A 195 5.34 33.45 13.54
CA VAL A 195 4.56 34.69 13.59
C VAL A 195 3.37 34.52 12.63
N PRO A 196 2.13 34.36 13.13
CA PRO A 196 0.96 34.03 12.30
C PRO A 196 0.63 35.06 11.21
N SER A 197 1.06 36.32 11.38
CA SER A 197 0.85 37.39 10.39
C SER A 197 1.88 37.40 9.26
N MET A 198 3.03 36.74 9.42
CA MET A 198 4.11 36.69 8.42
C MET A 198 4.22 35.33 7.74
N THR A 199 3.70 34.27 8.37
CA THR A 199 3.62 32.93 7.77
C THR A 199 2.33 32.80 6.97
N PRO A 200 2.35 32.19 5.76
CA PRO A 200 1.12 31.92 5.03
C PRO A 200 0.20 31.04 5.89
N LEU A 201 -1.11 31.26 5.75
CA LEU A 201 -2.09 30.40 6.41
C LEU A 201 -1.90 28.96 5.88
N GLY A 202 -1.70 28.03 6.80
CA GLY A 202 -1.59 26.61 6.45
C GLY A 202 -2.92 26.04 5.96
N LEU A 203 -2.84 24.94 5.22
CA LEU A 203 -4.00 24.12 4.91
C LEU A 203 -4.25 23.16 6.08
N ASP A 204 -5.47 23.09 6.57
CA ASP A 204 -5.86 22.05 7.52
C ASP A 204 -6.14 20.74 6.76
N PRO A 205 -5.29 19.69 6.91
CA PRO A 205 -5.47 18.43 6.21
C PRO A 205 -6.74 17.69 6.67
N LEU A 206 -7.18 17.90 7.92
CA LEU A 206 -8.39 17.25 8.45
C LEU A 206 -9.64 17.88 7.84
N ALA A 207 -9.72 19.22 7.76
CA ALA A 207 -10.79 19.90 7.06
C ALA A 207 -10.85 19.51 5.57
N LEU A 208 -9.68 19.43 4.89
CA LEU A 208 -9.63 19.02 3.49
C LEU A 208 -10.11 17.57 3.30
N LYS A 209 -9.71 16.66 4.19
CA LYS A 209 -10.19 15.28 4.20
C LYS A 209 -11.70 15.20 4.42
N ALA A 210 -12.25 15.94 5.39
CA ALA A 210 -13.68 15.98 5.67
C ALA A 210 -14.48 16.57 4.50
N ALA A 211 -13.99 17.65 3.88
CA ALA A 211 -14.60 18.23 2.69
C ALA A 211 -14.63 17.23 1.51
N ARG A 212 -13.53 16.49 1.30
CA ARG A 212 -13.46 15.40 0.31
C ARG A 212 -14.45 14.29 0.62
N GLU A 213 -14.55 13.85 1.86
CA GLU A 213 -15.51 12.80 2.27
C GLU A 213 -16.95 13.24 2.02
N ARG A 214 -17.32 14.48 2.39
CA ARG A 214 -18.63 15.07 2.08
C ARG A 214 -18.91 15.10 0.59
N PHE A 215 -17.93 15.48 -0.23
CA PHE A 215 -18.08 15.49 -1.69
C PHE A 215 -18.31 14.09 -2.26
N VAL A 216 -17.55 13.11 -1.79
CA VAL A 216 -17.71 11.69 -2.19
C VAL A 216 -19.10 11.17 -1.78
N GLU A 217 -19.55 11.48 -0.57
CA GLU A 217 -20.87 11.10 -0.09
C GLU A 217 -22.00 11.76 -0.89
N ALA A 218 -21.87 13.05 -1.20
CA ALA A 218 -22.83 13.78 -2.03
C ALA A 218 -22.93 13.18 -3.43
N ARG A 219 -21.80 12.82 -4.05
CA ARG A 219 -21.78 12.16 -5.37
C ARG A 219 -22.40 10.76 -5.33
N ILE A 220 -22.15 10.00 -4.28
CA ILE A 220 -22.79 8.68 -4.10
C ILE A 220 -24.30 8.83 -3.90
N ALA A 221 -24.73 9.80 -3.09
CA ALA A 221 -26.15 10.07 -2.88
C ALA A 221 -26.84 10.53 -4.17
N GLN A 222 -26.18 11.37 -4.98
CA GLN A 222 -26.65 11.75 -6.30
C GLN A 222 -26.83 10.51 -7.19
N ARG A 223 -25.82 9.64 -7.27
CA ARG A 223 -25.89 8.43 -8.09
C ARG A 223 -26.99 7.46 -7.64
N ILE A 224 -27.18 7.31 -6.32
CA ILE A 224 -28.29 6.52 -5.77
C ILE A 224 -29.63 7.10 -6.22
N ARG A 225 -29.79 8.44 -6.18
CA ARG A 225 -31.02 9.12 -6.60
C ARG A 225 -31.28 8.90 -8.10
N GLU A 226 -30.26 9.03 -8.94
CA GLU A 226 -30.35 8.74 -10.38
C GLU A 226 -30.78 7.30 -10.64
N LEU A 227 -30.13 6.31 -10.03
CA LEU A 227 -30.45 4.89 -10.22
C LEU A 227 -31.84 4.53 -9.68
N SER A 228 -32.28 5.17 -8.59
CA SER A 228 -33.62 4.97 -8.03
C SER A 228 -34.74 5.61 -8.86
N ALA A 229 -34.41 6.65 -9.64
CA ALA A 229 -35.36 7.34 -10.51
C ALA A 229 -35.52 6.65 -11.88
N LEU A 230 -34.67 5.67 -12.20
CA LEU A 230 -34.79 4.91 -13.44
C LEU A 230 -36.10 4.10 -13.45
N PRO A 231 -36.86 4.11 -14.56
CA PRO A 231 -38.06 3.30 -14.70
C PRO A 231 -37.76 1.79 -14.56
N SER A 232 -38.65 1.07 -13.88
CA SER A 232 -38.54 -0.40 -13.73
C SER A 232 -38.66 -1.15 -15.07
N THR A 233 -39.23 -0.52 -16.09
CA THR A 233 -39.39 -1.01 -17.47
C THR A 233 -38.14 -0.84 -18.35
N ILE A 234 -37.03 -0.34 -17.81
CA ILE A 234 -35.80 -0.20 -18.60
C ILE A 234 -35.29 -1.57 -19.06
N GLY A 235 -35.23 -1.79 -20.38
CA GLY A 235 -34.81 -3.08 -20.98
C GLY A 235 -35.95 -4.04 -21.32
N GLU A 236 -37.21 -3.63 -21.24
CA GLU A 236 -38.30 -4.32 -21.94
C GLU A 236 -38.20 -3.95 -23.44
N PRO A 237 -37.99 -4.93 -24.35
CA PRO A 237 -38.07 -4.64 -25.77
C PRO A 237 -39.49 -4.13 -26.05
N GLU A 238 -39.61 -3.03 -26.80
CA GLU A 238 -40.85 -2.73 -27.51
C GLU A 238 -41.30 -4.01 -28.22
N PRO A 239 -42.58 -4.39 -28.17
CA PRO A 239 -43.06 -5.49 -29.00
C PRO A 239 -42.90 -5.03 -30.45
N GLU A 240 -41.82 -5.47 -31.09
CA GLU A 240 -41.74 -5.46 -32.55
C GLU A 240 -42.91 -6.32 -33.03
N VAL A 241 -43.91 -5.64 -33.57
CA VAL A 241 -45.06 -6.24 -34.21
C VAL A 241 -44.57 -6.89 -35.51
N ASP A 242 -44.80 -8.19 -35.62
CA ASP A 242 -44.71 -9.02 -36.82
C ASP A 242 -43.36 -9.10 -37.55
N GLU A 243 -42.62 -10.20 -37.32
CA GLU A 243 -42.29 -11.12 -38.40
C GLU A 243 -42.17 -12.56 -37.86
N VAL A 244 -42.97 -13.45 -38.44
CA VAL A 244 -43.11 -14.85 -38.07
C VAL A 244 -41.77 -15.57 -38.30
N GLN A 245 -41.13 -16.02 -37.21
CA GLN A 245 -40.11 -17.06 -37.27
C GLN A 245 -40.59 -18.24 -36.41
N GLU A 246 -40.97 -19.32 -37.09
CA GLU A 246 -41.43 -20.59 -36.52
C GLU A 246 -40.45 -21.14 -35.46
N PRO A 247 -40.94 -21.78 -34.39
CA PRO A 247 -40.09 -22.51 -33.46
C PRO A 247 -39.91 -23.95 -33.98
N GLU A 248 -38.68 -24.33 -34.35
CA GLU A 248 -38.30 -25.74 -34.46
C GLU A 248 -37.51 -26.16 -33.22
N ASP A 249 -37.90 -27.32 -32.71
CA ASP A 249 -37.62 -27.88 -31.40
C ASP A 249 -36.19 -28.45 -31.22
N ASP A 250 -35.83 -28.59 -29.94
CA ASP A 250 -34.93 -29.60 -29.35
C ASP A 250 -33.41 -29.54 -29.59
N LYS A 251 -32.69 -28.94 -28.63
CA LYS A 251 -31.47 -29.53 -28.05
C LYS A 251 -31.41 -29.32 -26.54
N GLU A 252 -31.78 -30.37 -25.81
CA GLU A 252 -31.47 -30.58 -24.39
C GLU A 252 -29.95 -30.50 -24.15
N GLY A 253 -29.54 -29.66 -23.19
CA GLY A 253 -28.14 -29.61 -22.74
C GLY A 253 -27.50 -28.23 -22.65
N ALA A 254 -28.19 -27.22 -22.11
CA ALA A 254 -27.56 -25.96 -21.74
C ALA A 254 -28.14 -25.41 -20.42
N LEU A 255 -27.70 -25.98 -19.30
CA LEU A 255 -27.92 -25.42 -17.97
C LEU A 255 -26.98 -24.22 -17.75
N VAL A 256 -27.09 -23.17 -18.56
CA VAL A 256 -26.60 -21.83 -18.25
C VAL A 256 -27.56 -20.84 -18.89
N VAL A 257 -28.53 -20.40 -18.09
CA VAL A 257 -29.35 -19.23 -18.38
C VAL A 257 -28.42 -18.03 -18.43
N HIS A 258 -27.87 -17.71 -19.60
CA HIS A 258 -27.35 -16.38 -19.86
C HIS A 258 -28.55 -15.44 -19.81
N PRO A 259 -28.61 -14.47 -18.88
CA PRO A 259 -29.71 -13.52 -18.88
C PRO A 259 -29.69 -12.78 -20.22
N SER A 260 -30.85 -12.71 -20.87
CA SER A 260 -31.08 -12.01 -22.14
C SER A 260 -30.27 -10.73 -22.23
N ALA A 261 -29.67 -10.47 -23.39
CA ALA A 261 -28.82 -9.29 -23.63
C ALA A 261 -29.51 -7.95 -23.27
N SER A 262 -30.86 -7.93 -23.25
CA SER A 262 -31.69 -6.80 -22.83
C SER A 262 -31.82 -6.64 -21.30
N ALA A 263 -31.83 -7.75 -20.55
CA ALA A 263 -31.85 -7.74 -19.09
C ALA A 263 -30.56 -7.19 -18.47
N HIS A 264 -29.47 -7.10 -19.25
CA HIS A 264 -28.19 -6.56 -18.78
C HIS A 264 -28.30 -5.11 -18.29
N GLY A 265 -29.12 -4.25 -18.89
CA GLY A 265 -29.25 -2.84 -18.47
C GLY A 265 -29.86 -2.71 -17.07
N LYS A 266 -31.05 -3.31 -16.88
CA LYS A 266 -31.77 -3.34 -15.61
C LYS A 266 -30.98 -4.05 -14.52
N LEU A 267 -30.44 -5.23 -14.84
CA LEU A 267 -29.67 -6.02 -13.88
C LEU A 267 -28.41 -5.27 -13.42
N ARG A 268 -27.68 -4.63 -14.35
CA ARG A 268 -26.50 -3.81 -13.99
C ARG A 268 -26.87 -2.61 -13.12
N ALA A 269 -27.94 -1.89 -13.46
CA ALA A 269 -28.42 -0.77 -12.65
C ALA A 269 -28.84 -1.21 -11.23
N LEU A 270 -29.50 -2.37 -11.11
CA LEU A 270 -29.88 -2.95 -9.82
C LEU A 270 -28.66 -3.39 -9.00
N ILE A 271 -27.68 -4.04 -9.63
CA ILE A 271 -26.42 -4.43 -8.98
C ILE A 271 -25.69 -3.19 -8.47
N GLU A 272 -25.60 -2.13 -9.28
CA GLU A 272 -24.95 -0.88 -8.89
C GLU A 272 -25.68 -0.24 -7.69
N LEU A 273 -27.01 -0.14 -7.75
CA LEU A 273 -27.83 0.42 -6.67
C LEU A 273 -27.65 -0.38 -5.37
N LYS A 274 -27.75 -1.71 -5.43
CA LYS A 274 -27.56 -2.59 -4.27
C LYS A 274 -26.12 -2.54 -3.74
N GLY A 275 -25.14 -2.46 -4.63
CA GLY A 275 -23.72 -2.28 -4.26
C GLY A 275 -23.49 -0.98 -3.48
N LEU A 276 -24.07 0.13 -3.92
CA LEU A 276 -23.99 1.41 -3.22
C LEU A 276 -24.70 1.39 -1.86
N GLN A 277 -25.86 0.73 -1.77
CA GLN A 277 -26.61 0.55 -0.51
C GLN A 277 -25.86 -0.32 0.50
N LEU A 278 -25.17 -1.37 0.06
CA LEU A 278 -24.45 -2.30 0.93
C LEU A 278 -23.03 -1.84 1.32
N ARG A 279 -22.56 -0.69 0.81
CA ARG A 279 -21.24 -0.14 1.10
C ARG A 279 -20.96 0.02 2.59
N ALA A 280 -21.94 0.49 3.37
CA ALA A 280 -21.78 0.67 4.82
C ALA A 280 -21.52 -0.66 5.55
N ARG A 281 -22.25 -1.72 5.16
CA ARG A 281 -22.07 -3.07 5.69
C ARG A 281 -20.72 -3.65 5.27
N GLN A 282 -20.31 -3.46 4.03
CA GLN A 282 -19.00 -3.86 3.54
C GLN A 282 -17.85 -3.17 4.31
N GLN A 283 -17.97 -1.86 4.56
CA GLN A 283 -16.98 -1.13 5.34
C GLN A 283 -16.93 -1.61 6.80
N ALA A 284 -18.08 -1.86 7.43
CA ALA A 284 -18.14 -2.39 8.78
C ALA A 284 -17.46 -3.76 8.89
N LEU A 285 -17.72 -4.66 7.93
CA LEU A 285 -17.06 -5.97 7.87
C LEU A 285 -15.55 -5.82 7.70
N ARG A 286 -15.10 -4.97 6.75
CA ARG A 286 -13.66 -4.72 6.55
C ARG A 286 -12.99 -4.13 7.79
N ARG A 287 -13.64 -3.21 8.50
CA ARG A 287 -13.14 -2.67 9.77
C ARG A 287 -13.00 -3.76 10.82
N SER A 288 -14.00 -4.63 10.95
CA SER A 288 -13.95 -5.77 11.87
C SER A 288 -12.79 -6.70 11.54
N VAL A 289 -12.62 -7.11 10.28
CA VAL A 289 -11.52 -7.98 9.86
C VAL A 289 -10.17 -7.35 10.16
N VAL A 290 -9.98 -6.06 9.83
CA VAL A 290 -8.72 -5.35 10.10
C VAL A 290 -8.47 -5.21 11.60
N ALA A 291 -9.51 -4.96 12.41
CA ALA A 291 -9.39 -4.90 13.87
C ALA A 291 -8.94 -6.24 14.45
N HIS A 292 -9.59 -7.35 14.07
CA HIS A 292 -9.19 -8.68 14.52
C HIS A 292 -7.77 -9.04 14.05
N LEU A 293 -7.40 -8.71 12.80
CA LEU A 293 -6.03 -8.90 12.32
C LEU A 293 -5.02 -8.08 13.14
N HIS A 294 -5.38 -6.86 13.53
CA HIS A 294 -4.53 -6.01 14.36
C HIS A 294 -4.37 -6.61 15.77
N GLU A 295 -5.46 -7.07 16.39
CA GLU A 295 -5.44 -7.75 17.68
C GLU A 295 -4.60 -9.03 17.66
N THR A 296 -4.67 -9.82 16.57
CA THR A 296 -3.82 -11.02 16.45
C THR A 296 -2.35 -10.68 16.20
N THR A 297 -2.07 -9.58 15.49
CA THR A 297 -0.69 -9.20 15.13
C THR A 297 0.02 -8.53 16.30
N VAL A 298 -0.70 -7.71 17.06
CA VAL A 298 -0.14 -7.02 18.22
C VAL A 298 -0.50 -7.81 19.46
N MET A 299 0.38 -8.74 19.85
CA MET A 299 0.42 -9.29 21.20
C MET A 299 0.82 -8.18 22.19
N THR A 300 -0.08 -7.23 22.44
CA THR A 300 0.01 -6.24 23.53
C THR A 300 -0.32 -6.93 24.85
N ALA A 301 0.42 -7.98 25.20
CA ALA A 301 0.42 -8.44 26.56
C ALA A 301 1.17 -7.39 27.38
N ASP A 302 0.44 -6.52 28.06
CA ASP A 302 1.02 -5.60 29.04
C ASP A 302 1.96 -6.39 29.95
N ARG A 303 3.19 -5.91 30.15
CA ARG A 303 4.18 -6.61 30.99
C ARG A 303 3.64 -6.88 32.41
N SER A 304 2.67 -6.09 32.86
CA SER A 304 1.95 -6.23 34.12
C SER A 304 0.98 -7.42 34.15
N THR A 305 0.27 -7.75 33.05
CA THR A 305 -0.66 -8.89 33.01
C THR A 305 0.06 -10.22 32.94
N CYS A 306 1.27 -10.27 32.37
CA CYS A 306 2.14 -11.45 32.43
C CYS A 306 2.89 -11.61 33.77
N ARG A 307 2.78 -10.66 34.71
CA ARG A 307 3.49 -10.73 35.99
C ARG A 307 2.74 -11.64 36.97
N ARG A 308 3.24 -12.86 37.16
CA ARG A 308 2.80 -13.73 38.26
C ARG A 308 3.41 -13.24 39.58
N PHE A 309 2.57 -12.82 40.52
CA PHE A 309 2.99 -12.49 41.88
C PHE A 309 3.22 -13.76 42.69
N ARG A 310 4.48 -14.04 43.07
CA ARG A 310 4.82 -15.17 43.92
C ARG A 310 4.42 -14.86 45.36
N ARG A 311 3.52 -15.66 45.93
CA ARG A 311 3.21 -15.67 47.37
C ARG A 311 3.96 -16.83 48.03
N SER A 312 4.65 -16.58 49.13
CA SER A 312 5.33 -17.63 49.91
C SER A 312 4.27 -18.53 50.57
N ALA A 313 4.09 -19.73 50.05
CA ALA A 313 3.20 -20.72 50.65
C ALA A 313 3.84 -21.33 51.90
N LEU A 314 3.03 -21.68 52.91
CA LEU A 314 3.51 -22.38 54.11
C LEU A 314 4.24 -23.69 53.78
N ARG A 315 3.90 -24.33 52.65
CA ARG A 315 4.60 -25.52 52.14
C ARG A 315 6.07 -25.22 51.83
N ASP A 316 6.35 -24.14 51.13
CA ASP A 316 7.71 -23.73 50.77
C ASP A 316 8.53 -23.45 52.04
N VAL A 317 7.92 -22.77 53.02
CA VAL A 317 8.56 -22.47 54.32
C VAL A 317 8.90 -23.77 55.07
N ARG A 318 7.96 -24.72 55.14
CA ARG A 318 8.19 -26.04 55.76
C ARG A 318 9.28 -26.83 55.03
N GLN A 319 9.34 -26.75 53.69
CA GLN A 319 10.41 -27.39 52.92
C GLN A 319 11.78 -26.76 53.24
N THR A 320 11.86 -25.43 53.31
CA THR A 320 13.12 -24.76 53.67
C THR A 320 13.56 -25.10 55.09
N GLU A 321 12.63 -25.18 56.04
CA GLU A 321 12.91 -25.57 57.43
C GLU A 321 13.35 -27.04 57.54
N ALA A 322 12.74 -27.94 56.76
CA ALA A 322 13.14 -29.34 56.69
C ALA A 322 14.57 -29.49 56.13
N LEU A 323 14.90 -28.76 55.07
CA LEU A 323 16.25 -28.73 54.50
C LEU A 323 17.27 -28.17 55.48
N GLU A 324 16.91 -27.12 56.23
CA GLU A 324 17.78 -26.56 57.26
C GLU A 324 18.07 -27.58 58.38
N ARG A 325 17.03 -28.29 58.86
CA ARG A 325 17.19 -29.37 59.84
C ARG A 325 18.07 -30.50 59.30
N GLN A 326 17.92 -30.87 58.02
CA GLN A 326 18.77 -31.87 57.38
C GLN A 326 20.23 -31.40 57.33
N GLN A 327 20.50 -30.15 56.95
CA GLN A 327 21.86 -29.59 56.93
C GLN A 327 22.50 -29.54 58.32
N ARG A 328 21.74 -29.23 59.39
CA ARG A 328 22.23 -29.28 60.77
C ARG A 328 22.65 -30.71 61.16
N LYS A 329 21.78 -31.69 60.92
CA LYS A 329 22.09 -33.11 61.16
C LYS A 329 23.30 -33.59 60.36
N GLU A 330 23.42 -33.16 59.11
CA GLU A 330 24.56 -33.53 58.27
C GLU A 330 25.87 -32.92 58.79
N ARG A 331 25.87 -31.66 59.25
CA ARG A 331 27.05 -31.03 59.87
C ARG A 331 27.48 -31.78 61.12
N GLU A 332 26.55 -32.14 61.99
CA GLU A 332 26.85 -32.97 63.18
C GLU A 332 27.39 -34.34 62.79
N ARG A 333 26.79 -35.00 61.79
CA ARG A 333 27.28 -36.28 61.28
C ARG A 333 28.70 -36.17 60.73
N ARG A 334 29.00 -35.13 59.93
CA ARG A 334 30.34 -34.87 59.40
C ARG A 334 31.34 -34.59 60.52
N ALA A 335 30.97 -33.87 61.57
CA ALA A 335 31.84 -33.64 62.72
C ALA A 335 32.15 -34.94 63.48
N LYS A 336 31.13 -35.78 63.73
CA LYS A 336 31.30 -37.10 64.34
C LYS A 336 32.16 -38.01 63.47
N GLN A 337 31.91 -38.04 62.16
CA GLN A 337 32.70 -38.83 61.21
C GLN A 337 34.16 -38.40 61.23
N LYS A 338 34.46 -37.10 61.18
CA LYS A 338 35.84 -36.59 61.30
C LYS A 338 36.54 -37.06 62.57
N HIS A 339 35.83 -37.09 63.70
CA HIS A 339 36.39 -37.60 64.95
C HIS A 339 36.64 -39.12 64.89
N LEU A 340 35.70 -39.90 64.34
CA LEU A 340 35.88 -41.33 64.13
C LEU A 340 37.01 -41.65 63.16
N ASP A 341 37.14 -40.90 62.07
CA ASP A 341 38.23 -41.05 61.10
C ASP A 341 39.58 -40.75 61.76
N TYR A 342 39.65 -39.70 62.60
CA TYR A 342 40.85 -39.39 63.38
C TYR A 342 41.23 -40.52 64.34
N LEU A 343 40.26 -41.05 65.11
CA LEU A 343 40.50 -42.23 65.95
C LEU A 343 40.90 -43.45 65.12
N GLY A 344 40.30 -43.63 63.95
CA GLY A 344 40.62 -44.68 62.98
C GLY A 344 42.06 -44.57 62.48
N MET A 345 42.53 -43.37 62.17
CA MET A 345 43.94 -43.11 61.78
C MET A 345 44.89 -43.47 62.92
N ILE A 346 44.58 -43.11 64.16
CA ILE A 346 45.40 -43.48 65.33
C ILE A 346 45.48 -45.00 65.48
N VAL A 347 44.34 -45.69 65.40
CA VAL A 347 44.29 -47.16 65.54
C VAL A 347 45.02 -47.84 64.38
N ALA A 348 44.84 -47.36 63.14
CA ALA A 348 45.54 -47.88 61.97
C ALA A 348 47.06 -47.70 62.11
N HIS A 349 47.51 -46.51 62.51
CA HIS A 349 48.92 -46.25 62.75
C HIS A 349 49.48 -47.16 63.86
N GLY A 350 48.73 -47.37 64.94
CA GLY A 350 49.09 -48.33 65.98
C GLY A 350 49.28 -49.76 65.43
N ARG A 351 48.38 -50.21 64.55
CA ARG A 351 48.50 -51.51 63.88
C ARG A 351 49.72 -51.57 62.95
N GLU A 352 50.02 -50.50 62.23
CA GLU A 352 51.20 -50.40 61.36
C GLU A 352 52.50 -50.47 62.17
N ILE A 353 52.60 -49.77 63.29
CA ILE A 353 53.78 -49.85 64.18
C ILE A 353 53.99 -51.30 64.66
N VAL A 354 52.93 -51.97 65.10
CA VAL A 354 53.03 -53.38 65.52
C VAL A 354 53.46 -54.28 64.35
N ALA A 355 52.88 -54.09 63.17
CA ALA A 355 53.25 -54.85 61.97
C ALA A 355 54.70 -54.61 61.54
N THR A 356 55.19 -53.37 61.57
CA THR A 356 56.59 -53.04 61.24
C THR A 356 57.56 -53.65 62.24
N ASN A 357 57.23 -53.64 63.53
CA ASN A 357 58.05 -54.30 64.56
C ASN A 357 58.10 -55.81 64.34
N GLN A 358 56.96 -56.44 64.05
CA GLN A 358 56.90 -57.87 63.74
C GLN A 358 57.71 -58.19 62.46
N ASN A 359 57.64 -57.34 61.44
CA ASN A 359 58.46 -57.47 60.22
C ASN A 359 59.96 -57.27 60.48
N ALA A 360 60.34 -56.40 61.43
CA ALA A 360 61.73 -56.25 61.85
C ALA A 360 62.22 -57.49 62.61
N ARG A 361 61.42 -58.02 63.54
CA ARG A 361 61.72 -59.25 64.28
C ARG A 361 61.87 -60.47 63.36
N THR A 362 60.97 -60.62 62.37
CA THR A 362 61.09 -61.69 61.38
C THR A 362 62.33 -61.54 60.50
N ARG A 363 62.71 -60.31 60.11
CA ARG A 363 63.97 -60.05 59.38
C ARG A 363 65.20 -60.40 60.21
N MET A 364 65.25 -59.97 61.47
CA MET A 364 66.34 -60.31 62.40
C MET A 364 66.44 -61.84 62.60
N GLY A 365 65.30 -62.52 62.75
CA GLY A 365 65.26 -63.98 62.84
C GLY A 365 65.77 -64.68 61.57
N LYS A 366 65.44 -64.16 60.38
CA LYS A 366 65.99 -64.67 59.11
C LYS A 366 67.50 -64.45 59.00
N LEU A 367 67.99 -63.27 59.39
CA LEU A 367 69.43 -62.97 59.40
C LEU A 367 70.17 -63.90 60.37
N GLY A 368 69.64 -64.12 61.59
CA GLY A 368 70.23 -65.03 62.55
C GLY A 368 70.36 -66.46 62.02
N ARG A 369 69.32 -66.97 61.33
CA ARG A 369 69.39 -68.28 60.65
C ARG A 369 70.43 -68.29 59.52
N ALA A 370 70.51 -67.23 58.72
CA ALA A 370 71.48 -67.13 57.63
C ALA A 370 72.94 -67.08 58.14
N VAL A 371 73.21 -66.39 59.25
CA VAL A 371 74.54 -66.35 59.90
C VAL A 371 74.94 -67.72 60.44
N LEU A 372 74.01 -68.42 61.12
CA LEU A 372 74.27 -69.79 61.57
C LEU A 372 74.56 -70.73 60.39
N GLN A 373 73.79 -70.62 59.30
CA GLN A 373 74.03 -71.38 58.07
C GLN A 373 75.39 -71.04 57.43
N PHE A 374 75.77 -69.76 57.42
CA PHE A 374 77.08 -69.31 56.94
C PHE A 374 78.23 -69.90 57.75
N HIS A 375 78.15 -69.89 59.08
CA HIS A 375 79.19 -70.51 59.93
C HIS A 375 79.31 -72.02 59.70
N VAL A 376 78.19 -72.73 59.59
CA VAL A 376 78.21 -74.18 59.27
C VAL A 376 78.81 -74.44 57.89
N ALA A 377 78.53 -73.58 56.90
CA ALA A 377 79.11 -73.71 55.56
C ALA A 377 80.61 -73.39 55.53
N ALA A 378 81.03 -72.33 56.22
CA ALA A 378 82.42 -71.93 56.35
C ALA A 378 83.25 -73.00 57.07
N GLU A 379 82.71 -73.60 58.14
CA GLU A 379 83.36 -74.71 58.86
C GLU A 379 83.60 -75.90 57.92
N LYS A 380 82.59 -76.28 57.12
CA LYS A 380 82.72 -77.36 56.13
C LYS A 380 83.72 -77.02 55.02
N GLU A 381 83.81 -75.76 54.60
CA GLU A 381 84.80 -75.33 53.60
C GLU A 381 86.23 -75.38 54.17
N GLU A 382 86.41 -74.92 55.41
CA GLU A 382 87.71 -74.95 56.09
C GLU A 382 88.19 -76.39 56.31
N GLN A 383 87.29 -77.29 56.72
CA GLN A 383 87.59 -78.73 56.78
C GLN A 383 88.08 -79.27 55.42
N LYS A 384 87.41 -78.91 54.32
CA LYS A 384 87.85 -79.28 52.96
C LYS A 384 89.19 -78.65 52.57
N ARG A 385 89.48 -77.42 52.98
CA ARG A 385 90.78 -76.76 52.73
C ARG A 385 91.90 -77.46 53.50
N ILE A 386 91.69 -77.76 54.78
CA ILE A 386 92.62 -78.53 55.60
C ILE A 386 92.86 -79.91 54.98
N GLU A 387 91.81 -80.60 54.49
CA GLU A 387 91.94 -81.86 53.77
C GLU A 387 92.74 -81.74 52.46
N ARG A 388 92.65 -80.62 51.73
CA ARG A 388 93.47 -80.37 50.53
C ARG A 388 94.92 -80.12 50.89
N ILE A 389 95.17 -79.23 51.85
CA ILE A 389 96.52 -78.91 52.33
C ILE A 389 97.19 -80.16 52.91
N SER A 390 96.48 -81.00 53.66
CA SER A 390 97.03 -82.26 54.17
C SER A 390 97.35 -83.24 53.05
N LYS A 391 96.50 -83.35 52.02
CA LYS A 391 96.79 -84.15 50.82
C LYS A 391 98.01 -83.64 50.04
N GLU A 392 98.13 -82.32 49.86
CA GLU A 392 99.29 -81.70 49.19
C GLU A 392 100.57 -81.87 50.01
N ARG A 393 100.52 -81.69 51.33
CA ARG A 393 101.65 -81.97 52.24
C ARG A 393 102.10 -83.43 52.14
N LEU A 394 101.16 -84.37 52.18
CA LEU A 394 101.47 -85.79 52.03
C LEU A 394 102.06 -86.10 50.64
N LYS A 395 101.58 -85.44 49.58
CA LYS A 395 102.12 -85.58 48.23
C LYS A 395 103.54 -84.99 48.10
N ALA A 396 103.79 -83.84 48.72
CA ALA A 396 105.12 -83.21 48.75
C ALA A 396 106.13 -84.08 49.49
N LEU A 397 105.75 -84.64 50.65
CA LEU A 397 106.60 -85.61 51.37
C LEU A 397 106.90 -86.85 50.51
N LYS A 398 105.92 -87.39 49.80
CA LYS A 398 106.15 -88.52 48.88
C LYS A 398 107.07 -88.16 47.71
N ALA A 399 106.96 -86.95 47.17
CA ALA A 399 107.83 -86.49 46.08
C ALA A 399 109.27 -86.24 46.56
N ASP A 400 109.47 -85.77 47.79
CA ASP A 400 110.79 -85.66 48.41
C ASP A 400 111.43 -87.03 48.69
N ASP A 401 110.61 -88.05 49.04
CA ASP A 401 111.08 -89.44 49.19
C ASP A 401 111.47 -90.10 47.85
N GLU A 402 110.87 -89.69 46.73
CA GLU A 402 111.23 -90.17 45.37
C GLU A 402 112.46 -89.45 44.76
N GLY A 403 112.95 -88.38 45.40
CA GLY A 403 114.08 -87.55 44.97
C GLY A 403 115.45 -87.92 45.55
N LYS A 404 115.59 -89.07 46.23
CA LYS A 404 116.85 -89.58 46.79
C LYS A 404 117.30 -90.89 46.19
#